data_AF-A0A358R139-F1
#
_entry.id   AF-A0A358R139-F1
#
_cell.length_a   1.000
_cell.length_b   1.000
_cell.length_c   1.000
_cell.angle_alpha   90.00
_cell.angle_beta   90.00
_cell.angle_gamma   90.00
#
_symmetry.space_group_name_H-M   'P 1'
#
loop_
_entity.id
_entity.type
_entity.pdbx_description
1 polymer ?
#
loop_
_entity_poly.entity_id
_entity_poly.type
_entity_poly.pdbx_seq_one_letter_code
_entity_poly.pdbx_strand_id
1 'polypeptide(L)'
;MIAVMACIVFGFAWAGKTVTLIDGDQEIAVKTRSASIGEFLEAQKIVLGPEDRVVPELSAKLVDGSRVVIKRAYKITLIVDKEKTEFFSSADTVGDVLKEKMVALNTEDMVVPEAGTVLAENKEIKVVRVHTESQSIKAPIPYNTRRVPNPEISRGLSRTVSRGQNGQEMQTWKVTYHDGQEVSRELVERKQIANPVEQVLQVGTGQQVSRGGNNIRFREAKEVTATAYTYTGNNTANGTKPGYGTIAVDPGVIPYGTKMYIEGYGYGTALDKGSAIRGNKIDVFLESEKDARSWGRRKVKIYLLD
;
A
#
# COMPACT_ATOMS: atom_id res chain seq x y z
N MET A 1 -1.97 114.24 11.69
CA MET A 1 -2.61 113.85 12.96
C MET A 1 -2.90 112.36 12.87
N ILE A 2 -2.37 111.61 13.84
CA ILE A 2 -2.42 110.15 13.93
C ILE A 2 -3.88 109.68 13.93
N ALA A 3 -4.18 108.65 13.15
CA ALA A 3 -5.27 107.72 13.44
C ALA A 3 -4.89 106.33 12.90
N VAL A 4 -4.24 105.56 13.78
CA VAL A 4 -4.14 104.11 13.72
C VAL A 4 -5.57 103.57 13.87
N MET A 5 -6.02 102.75 12.92
CA MET A 5 -7.17 101.88 13.14
C MET A 5 -6.82 100.48 12.67
N ALA A 6 -6.56 99.64 13.68
CA ALA A 6 -6.31 98.23 13.56
C ALA A 6 -7.58 97.53 13.07
N CYS A 7 -7.52 96.93 11.89
CA CYS A 7 -8.43 95.85 11.51
C CYS A 7 -7.68 94.54 11.63
N ILE A 8 -8.12 93.82 12.66
CA ILE A 8 -7.68 92.54 13.17
C ILE A 8 -7.58 91.51 12.04
N VAL A 9 -6.36 91.02 11.81
CA VAL A 9 -6.10 89.78 11.07
C VAL A 9 -6.49 88.63 12.00
N PHE A 10 -7.73 88.13 11.92
CA PHE A 10 -8.06 86.83 12.50
C PHE A 10 -7.64 85.74 11.51
N GLY A 11 -6.50 85.13 11.80
CA GLY A 11 -5.98 83.99 11.06
C GLY A 11 -6.94 82.81 11.09
N PHE A 12 -7.32 82.33 9.90
CA PHE A 12 -7.99 81.03 9.71
C PHE A 12 -7.20 80.14 8.73
N ALA A 13 -5.86 80.25 8.75
CA ALA A 13 -5.00 79.54 7.83
C ALA A 13 -4.54 78.14 8.33
N TRP A 14 -4.83 77.72 9.58
CA TRP A 14 -4.20 76.53 10.16
C TRP A 14 -5.15 75.71 11.06
N ALA A 15 -6.13 75.02 10.47
CA ALA A 15 -6.95 74.03 11.20
C ALA A 15 -7.28 72.82 10.31
N GLY A 16 -6.25 72.18 9.77
CA GLY A 16 -6.37 70.89 9.08
C GLY A 16 -5.84 69.78 9.99
N LYS A 17 -6.49 68.62 9.99
CA LYS A 17 -5.99 67.41 10.65
C LYS A 17 -5.15 66.63 9.65
N THR A 18 -4.12 65.95 10.10
CA THR A 18 -3.36 64.98 9.32
C THR A 18 -3.77 63.58 9.77
N VAL A 19 -4.24 62.77 8.84
CA VAL A 19 -4.72 61.39 9.07
C VAL A 19 -3.85 60.44 8.26
N THR A 20 -3.41 59.36 8.87
CA THR A 20 -2.70 58.28 8.17
C THR A 20 -3.73 57.29 7.63
N LEU A 21 -3.83 57.18 6.31
CA LEU A 21 -4.64 56.17 5.64
C LEU A 21 -3.75 55.00 5.21
N ILE A 22 -4.13 53.78 5.58
CA ILE A 22 -3.53 52.53 5.10
C ILE A 22 -4.56 51.79 4.26
N ASP A 23 -4.22 51.48 3.01
CA ASP A 23 -5.02 50.67 2.10
C ASP A 23 -4.12 49.64 1.41
N GLY A 24 -4.18 48.38 1.89
CA GLY A 24 -3.18 47.37 1.55
C GLY A 24 -1.77 47.79 2.01
N ASP A 25 -0.80 47.73 1.10
CA ASP A 25 0.60 48.12 1.36
C ASP A 25 0.85 49.62 1.28
N GLN A 26 -0.17 50.42 0.92
CA GLN A 26 -0.03 51.87 0.78
C GLN A 26 -0.36 52.56 2.10
N GLU A 27 0.61 53.26 2.66
CA GLU A 27 0.43 54.15 3.82
C GLU A 27 0.67 55.60 3.39
N ILE A 28 -0.37 56.45 3.47
CA ILE A 28 -0.33 57.85 3.06
C ILE A 28 -0.84 58.78 4.15
N ALA A 29 -0.18 59.93 4.30
CA ALA A 29 -0.63 60.99 5.20
C ALA A 29 -1.49 62.00 4.42
N VAL A 30 -2.74 62.18 4.84
CA VAL A 30 -3.72 63.03 4.16
C VAL A 30 -4.17 64.16 5.09
N LYS A 31 -4.08 65.39 4.60
CA LYS A 31 -4.67 66.54 5.30
C LYS A 31 -6.16 66.62 5.01
N THR A 32 -6.98 66.65 6.05
CA THR A 32 -8.44 66.67 5.94
C THR A 32 -9.11 67.61 6.93
N ARG A 33 -10.35 68.00 6.61
CA ARG A 33 -11.29 68.68 7.50
C ARG A 33 -12.51 67.81 7.85
N SER A 34 -12.59 66.58 7.33
CA SER A 34 -13.68 65.64 7.60
C SER A 34 -13.84 65.39 9.10
N ALA A 35 -15.09 65.26 9.55
CA ALA A 35 -15.41 65.02 10.95
C ALA A 35 -15.33 63.53 11.31
N SER A 36 -15.65 62.65 10.36
CA SER A 36 -15.68 61.19 10.52
C SER A 36 -14.85 60.45 9.47
N ILE A 37 -14.58 59.16 9.73
CA ILE A 37 -13.89 58.28 8.78
C ILE A 37 -14.70 58.13 7.49
N GLY A 38 -16.02 57.96 7.56
CA GLY A 38 -16.88 57.85 6.38
C GLY A 38 -16.78 59.06 5.45
N GLU A 39 -16.93 60.28 5.99
CA GLU A 39 -16.78 61.53 5.22
C GLU A 39 -15.36 61.68 4.64
N PHE A 40 -14.35 61.20 5.37
CA PHE A 40 -12.97 61.23 4.90
C PHE A 40 -12.77 60.32 3.69
N LEU A 41 -13.27 59.09 3.72
CA LEU A 41 -13.16 58.16 2.60
C LEU A 41 -13.93 58.67 1.37
N GLU A 42 -15.13 59.23 1.55
CA GLU A 42 -15.89 59.86 0.47
C GLU A 42 -15.13 61.05 -0.15
N ALA A 43 -14.54 61.92 0.67
CA ALA A 43 -13.74 63.06 0.19
C ALA A 43 -12.49 62.62 -0.59
N GLN A 44 -11.90 61.48 -0.23
CA GLN A 44 -10.79 60.87 -0.97
C GLN A 44 -11.26 60.04 -2.18
N LYS A 45 -12.58 59.95 -2.44
CA LYS A 45 -13.19 59.12 -3.49
C LYS A 45 -12.81 57.64 -3.39
N ILE A 46 -12.63 57.16 -2.17
CA ILE A 46 -12.33 55.76 -1.89
C ILE A 46 -13.64 55.00 -1.83
N VAL A 47 -13.82 54.05 -2.75
CA VAL A 47 -14.98 53.15 -2.76
C VAL A 47 -14.61 51.87 -2.03
N LEU A 48 -15.46 51.48 -1.07
CA LEU A 48 -15.33 50.23 -0.33
C LEU A 48 -16.13 49.12 -1.04
N GLY A 49 -15.55 47.93 -1.13
CA GLY A 49 -16.27 46.72 -1.51
C GLY A 49 -17.24 46.27 -0.41
N PRO A 50 -18.21 45.40 -0.71
CA PRO A 50 -19.22 44.96 0.26
C PRO A 50 -18.64 44.29 1.51
N GLU A 51 -17.50 43.61 1.35
CA GLU A 51 -16.82 42.86 2.41
C GLU A 51 -15.56 43.58 2.93
N ASP A 52 -15.26 44.80 2.44
CA ASP A 52 -14.14 45.59 2.94
C ASP A 52 -14.45 46.09 4.36
N ARG A 53 -13.44 46.08 5.23
CA ARG A 53 -13.58 46.57 6.61
C ARG A 53 -12.69 47.78 6.86
N VAL A 54 -13.20 48.76 7.59
CA VAL A 54 -12.43 49.93 8.02
C VAL A 54 -12.21 49.89 9.52
N VAL A 55 -10.99 50.18 9.95
CA VAL A 55 -10.58 50.25 11.35
C VAL A 55 -9.91 51.61 11.61
N PRO A 56 -10.47 52.47 12.49
CA PRO A 56 -11.76 52.34 13.18
C PRO A 56 -12.99 52.38 12.24
N GLU A 57 -14.19 52.14 12.79
CA GLU A 57 -15.46 52.14 12.03
C GLU A 57 -15.76 53.48 11.34
N LEU A 58 -16.61 53.46 10.30
CA LEU A 58 -16.91 54.64 9.47
C LEU A 58 -17.48 55.83 10.27
N SER A 59 -18.24 55.56 11.33
CA SER A 59 -18.80 56.56 12.25
C SER A 59 -17.77 57.20 13.17
N ALA A 60 -16.58 56.63 13.30
CA ALA A 60 -15.59 57.11 14.25
C ALA A 60 -15.12 58.53 13.89
N LYS A 61 -14.99 59.37 14.92
CA LYS A 61 -14.56 60.77 14.77
C LYS A 61 -13.07 60.84 14.41
N LEU A 62 -12.73 61.69 13.45
CA LEU A 62 -11.34 61.95 13.08
C LEU A 62 -10.72 63.07 13.93
N VAL A 63 -9.54 62.77 14.46
CA VAL A 63 -8.67 63.71 15.16
C VAL A 63 -7.32 63.81 14.45
N ASP A 64 -6.55 64.83 14.79
CA ASP A 64 -5.20 64.94 14.24
C ASP A 64 -4.35 63.74 14.70
N GLY A 65 -3.64 63.11 13.75
CA GLY A 65 -2.89 61.87 13.98
C GLY A 65 -3.71 60.58 13.95
N SER A 66 -5.02 60.61 13.61
CA SER A 66 -5.80 59.38 13.45
C SER A 66 -5.19 58.44 12.40
N ARG A 67 -5.24 57.13 12.67
CA ARG A 67 -4.86 56.06 11.74
C ARG A 67 -6.12 55.34 11.26
N VAL A 68 -6.34 55.33 9.94
CA VAL A 68 -7.47 54.69 9.27
C VAL A 68 -6.92 53.54 8.43
N VAL A 69 -7.29 52.31 8.75
CA VAL A 69 -6.85 51.11 8.04
C VAL A 69 -8.04 50.53 7.27
N ILE A 70 -7.89 50.39 5.95
CA ILE A 70 -8.82 49.67 5.10
C ILE A 70 -8.29 48.25 4.91
N LYS A 71 -9.04 47.28 5.43
CA LYS A 71 -8.83 45.86 5.18
C LYS A 71 -9.65 45.47 3.96
N ARG A 72 -8.99 45.43 2.80
CA ARG A 72 -9.61 45.01 1.54
C ARG A 72 -9.93 43.53 1.56
N ALA A 73 -11.15 43.18 1.17
CA ALA A 73 -11.53 41.81 1.00
C ALA A 73 -10.88 41.23 -0.25
N TYR A 74 -10.45 39.99 -0.15
CA TYR A 74 -9.91 39.24 -1.28
C TYR A 74 -10.69 37.94 -1.44
N LYS A 75 -10.69 37.44 -2.67
CA LYS A 75 -11.38 36.19 -3.01
C LYS A 75 -10.68 35.02 -2.31
N ILE A 76 -11.43 34.25 -1.54
CA ILE A 76 -11.01 33.03 -0.84
C ILE A 76 -11.80 31.86 -1.41
N THR A 77 -11.11 30.73 -1.54
CA THR A 77 -11.62 29.41 -1.88
C THR A 77 -11.59 28.56 -0.62
N LEU A 78 -12.74 28.02 -0.22
CA LEU A 78 -12.89 27.12 0.91
C LEU A 78 -13.33 25.74 0.41
N ILE A 79 -12.56 24.71 0.73
CA ILE A 79 -12.85 23.31 0.39
C ILE A 79 -13.14 22.56 1.69
N VAL A 80 -14.40 22.13 1.87
CA VAL A 80 -14.86 21.39 3.05
C VAL A 80 -15.75 20.26 2.56
N ASP A 81 -15.55 19.04 3.07
CA ASP A 81 -16.41 17.88 2.74
C ASP A 81 -16.53 17.63 1.21
N LYS A 82 -15.45 17.90 0.47
CA LYS A 82 -15.33 17.85 -1.02
C LYS A 82 -16.11 18.93 -1.77
N GLU A 83 -16.79 19.82 -1.07
CA GLU A 83 -17.44 20.99 -1.66
C GLU A 83 -16.47 22.17 -1.72
N LYS A 84 -16.42 22.83 -2.87
CA LYS A 84 -15.60 24.01 -3.11
C LYS A 84 -16.49 25.25 -3.18
N THR A 85 -16.27 26.20 -2.27
CA THR A 85 -17.00 27.48 -2.21
C THR A 85 -16.03 28.65 -2.40
N GLU A 86 -16.41 29.65 -3.17
CA GLU A 86 -15.62 30.88 -3.38
C GLU A 86 -16.39 32.10 -2.90
N PHE A 87 -15.73 32.98 -2.14
CA PHE A 87 -16.34 34.21 -1.59
C PHE A 87 -15.28 35.28 -1.33
N PHE A 88 -15.68 36.53 -1.08
CA PHE A 88 -14.79 37.59 -0.62
C PHE A 88 -14.84 37.67 0.91
N SER A 89 -13.70 37.88 1.56
CA SER A 89 -13.63 38.18 2.99
C SER A 89 -12.40 39.03 3.30
N SER A 90 -12.50 39.86 4.33
CA SER A 90 -11.41 40.67 4.88
C SER A 90 -10.81 40.06 6.17
N ALA A 91 -11.02 38.76 6.40
CA ALA A 91 -10.48 38.05 7.54
C ALA A 91 -8.95 38.08 7.58
N ASP A 92 -8.35 38.08 8.78
CA ASP A 92 -6.90 38.16 8.94
C ASP A 92 -6.24 36.77 8.85
N THR A 93 -6.91 35.73 9.35
CA THR A 93 -6.37 34.37 9.42
C THR A 93 -7.31 33.32 8.84
N VAL A 94 -6.77 32.15 8.50
CA VAL A 94 -7.55 30.97 8.08
C VAL A 94 -8.64 30.64 9.12
N GLY A 95 -8.31 30.69 10.41
CA GLY A 95 -9.25 30.40 11.49
C GLY A 95 -10.39 31.41 11.59
N ASP A 96 -10.15 32.67 11.25
CA ASP A 96 -11.22 33.69 11.21
C ASP A 96 -12.18 33.44 10.05
N VAL A 97 -11.68 33.02 8.88
CA VAL A 97 -12.53 32.60 7.76
C VAL A 97 -13.41 31.40 8.14
N LEU A 98 -12.83 30.40 8.82
CA LEU A 98 -13.60 29.23 9.27
C LEU A 98 -14.71 29.61 10.27
N LYS A 99 -14.43 30.53 11.20
CA LYS A 99 -15.45 31.07 12.13
C LYS A 99 -16.54 31.84 11.39
N GLU A 100 -16.15 32.69 10.43
CA GLU A 100 -17.09 33.48 9.61
C GLU A 100 -18.05 32.58 8.83
N LYS A 101 -17.54 31.48 8.25
CA LYS A 101 -18.33 30.48 7.53
C LYS A 101 -18.96 29.42 8.43
N MET A 102 -18.83 29.56 9.75
CA MET A 102 -19.39 28.64 10.74
C MET A 102 -19.00 27.16 10.49
N VAL A 103 -17.77 26.93 10.04
CA VAL A 103 -17.24 25.59 9.81
C VAL A 103 -16.91 24.96 11.16
N ALA A 104 -17.69 23.94 11.55
CA ALA A 104 -17.40 23.14 12.73
C ALA A 104 -16.25 22.18 12.43
N LEU A 105 -15.21 22.19 13.27
CA LEU A 105 -14.08 21.27 13.22
C LEU A 105 -14.14 20.30 14.40
N ASN A 106 -13.84 19.03 14.15
CA ASN A 106 -13.53 18.08 15.22
C ASN A 106 -12.08 18.26 15.67
N THR A 107 -11.74 17.73 16.85
CA THR A 107 -10.38 17.81 17.41
C THR A 107 -9.31 17.20 16.50
N GLU A 108 -9.66 16.18 15.71
CA GLU A 108 -8.72 15.50 14.81
C GLU A 108 -8.66 16.14 13.42
N ASP A 109 -9.64 16.98 13.04
CA ASP A 109 -9.71 17.58 11.71
C ASP A 109 -8.49 18.47 11.44
N MET A 110 -8.02 18.44 10.19
CA MET A 110 -6.88 19.23 9.76
C MET A 110 -7.33 20.39 8.88
N VAL A 111 -6.68 21.54 9.01
CA VAL A 111 -6.89 22.70 8.14
C VAL A 111 -5.58 23.03 7.44
N VAL A 112 -5.65 23.20 6.12
CA VAL A 112 -4.50 23.53 5.27
C VAL A 112 -4.82 24.80 4.48
N PRO A 113 -4.09 25.91 4.65
CA PRO A 113 -3.05 26.15 5.67
C PRO A 113 -3.59 26.09 7.11
N GLU A 114 -2.70 26.03 8.10
CA GLU A 114 -3.09 25.96 9.52
C GLU A 114 -3.97 27.16 9.92
N ALA A 115 -4.87 26.97 10.90
CA ALA A 115 -5.84 27.99 11.31
C ALA A 115 -5.21 29.34 11.74
N GLY A 116 -3.98 29.33 12.27
CA GLY A 116 -3.24 30.55 12.65
C GLY A 116 -2.56 31.28 11.49
N THR A 117 -2.57 30.71 10.29
CA THR A 117 -1.88 31.29 9.12
C THR A 117 -2.55 32.59 8.72
N VAL A 118 -1.75 33.66 8.62
CA VAL A 118 -2.20 34.95 8.07
C VAL A 118 -2.46 34.78 6.58
N LEU A 119 -3.62 35.24 6.13
CA LEU A 119 -4.04 35.13 4.74
C LEU A 119 -3.43 36.28 3.92
N ALA A 120 -2.14 36.16 3.61
CA ALA A 120 -1.42 37.16 2.80
C ALA A 120 -1.37 36.80 1.31
N GLU A 121 -1.23 35.50 0.97
CA GLU A 121 -0.97 35.05 -0.41
C GLU A 121 -1.78 33.81 -0.82
N ASN A 122 -1.97 32.85 0.09
CA ASN A 122 -2.71 31.62 -0.17
C ASN A 122 -4.21 31.80 0.09
N LYS A 123 -4.96 31.86 -1.01
CA LYS A 123 -6.41 32.07 -1.04
C LYS A 123 -7.22 30.79 -1.07
N GLU A 124 -6.59 29.63 -0.90
CA GLU A 124 -7.26 28.34 -0.79
C GLU A 124 -7.10 27.79 0.63
N ILE A 125 -8.23 27.46 1.24
CA ILE A 125 -8.33 26.84 2.56
C ILE A 125 -8.99 25.49 2.34
N LYS A 126 -8.35 24.42 2.78
CA LYS A 126 -8.89 23.07 2.75
C LYS A 126 -9.04 22.53 4.16
N VAL A 127 -10.23 22.04 4.47
CA VAL A 127 -10.50 21.23 5.66
C VAL A 127 -10.46 19.77 5.26
N VAL A 128 -9.68 18.99 5.99
CA VAL A 128 -9.59 17.53 5.84
C VAL A 128 -10.26 16.91 7.05
N ARG A 129 -11.31 16.12 6.82
CA ARG A 129 -11.98 15.38 7.89
C ARG A 129 -11.15 14.19 8.28
N VAL A 130 -10.75 14.14 9.55
CA VAL A 130 -9.96 13.03 10.09
C VAL A 130 -10.87 12.18 10.97
N HIS A 131 -10.91 10.89 10.65
CA HIS A 131 -11.65 9.90 11.43
C HIS A 131 -10.75 8.71 11.70
N THR A 132 -10.76 8.23 12.93
CA THR A 132 -10.02 7.05 13.33
C THR A 132 -10.95 6.02 13.94
N GLU A 133 -10.83 4.76 13.52
CA GLU A 133 -11.61 3.65 14.08
C GLU A 133 -10.78 2.38 14.26
N SER A 134 -11.25 1.53 15.16
CA SER A 134 -10.66 0.21 15.39
C SER A 134 -11.40 -0.85 14.58
N GLN A 135 -10.68 -1.57 13.74
CA GLN A 135 -11.20 -2.71 12.97
C GLN A 135 -10.54 -4.00 13.40
N SER A 136 -11.34 -5.02 13.72
CA SER A 136 -10.85 -6.36 14.08
C SER A 136 -11.06 -7.33 12.92
N ILE A 137 -9.98 -7.94 12.42
CA ILE A 137 -10.03 -8.94 11.34
C ILE A 137 -9.44 -10.27 11.81
N LYS A 138 -9.96 -11.38 11.28
CA LYS A 138 -9.36 -12.71 11.49
C LYS A 138 -8.28 -12.96 10.44
N ALA A 139 -7.10 -13.37 10.89
CA ALA A 139 -6.00 -13.76 10.03
C ALA A 139 -5.52 -15.19 10.35
N PRO A 140 -5.09 -15.97 9.34
CA PRO A 140 -4.55 -17.32 9.57
C PRO A 140 -3.12 -17.24 10.14
N ILE A 141 -2.82 -18.12 11.10
CA ILE A 141 -1.45 -18.36 11.56
C ILE A 141 -0.95 -19.62 10.84
N PRO A 142 0.03 -19.53 9.93
CA PRO A 142 0.54 -20.70 9.22
C PRO A 142 1.05 -21.78 10.19
N TYR A 143 0.79 -23.04 9.88
CA TYR A 143 1.40 -24.14 10.63
C TYR A 143 2.84 -24.42 10.19
N ASN A 144 3.62 -24.97 11.12
CA ASN A 144 4.95 -25.49 10.82
C ASN A 144 4.89 -26.98 10.41
N THR A 145 5.87 -27.43 9.63
CA THR A 145 6.02 -28.86 9.30
C THR A 145 7.19 -29.46 10.07
N ARG A 146 6.91 -30.44 10.93
CA ARG A 146 7.90 -31.24 11.64
C ARG A 146 8.24 -32.48 10.82
N ARG A 147 9.52 -32.60 10.45
CA ARG A 147 10.05 -33.75 9.71
C ARG A 147 10.70 -34.75 10.67
N VAL A 148 10.23 -35.99 10.64
CA VAL A 148 10.72 -37.07 11.52
C VAL A 148 11.42 -38.14 10.66
N PRO A 149 12.74 -38.33 10.80
CA PRO A 149 13.44 -39.42 10.11
C PRO A 149 12.85 -40.78 10.45
N ASN A 150 12.65 -41.64 9.45
CA ASN A 150 12.16 -42.99 9.63
C ASN A 150 12.92 -43.99 8.72
N PRO A 151 13.72 -44.91 9.29
CA PRO A 151 14.48 -45.89 8.52
C PRO A 151 13.61 -46.93 7.80
N GLU A 152 12.37 -47.15 8.25
CA GLU A 152 11.41 -48.08 7.61
C GLU A 152 10.85 -47.52 6.29
N ILE A 153 11.03 -46.22 6.04
CA ILE A 153 10.63 -45.59 4.79
C ILE A 153 11.87 -45.41 3.92
N SER A 154 11.79 -45.85 2.67
CA SER A 154 12.86 -45.68 1.70
C SER A 154 13.21 -44.21 1.50
N ARG A 155 14.51 -43.89 1.54
CA ARG A 155 15.05 -42.55 1.35
C ARG A 155 14.51 -41.92 0.07
N GLY A 156 14.10 -40.65 0.12
CA GLY A 156 13.46 -39.96 -1.01
C GLY A 156 11.94 -40.01 -0.97
N LEU A 157 11.35 -40.96 -0.23
CA LEU A 157 9.92 -41.01 0.04
C LEU A 157 9.58 -40.33 1.37
N SER A 158 8.32 -39.93 1.51
CA SER A 158 7.78 -39.38 2.75
C SER A 158 6.35 -39.83 2.96
N ARG A 159 5.91 -39.80 4.22
CA ARG A 159 4.55 -40.15 4.61
C ARG A 159 4.04 -39.13 5.61
N THR A 160 2.90 -38.50 5.30
CA THR A 160 2.22 -37.61 6.24
C THR A 160 1.57 -38.45 7.34
N VAL A 161 1.97 -38.20 8.58
CA VAL A 161 1.41 -38.84 9.79
C VAL A 161 0.25 -38.01 10.33
N SER A 162 0.40 -36.69 10.33
CA SER A 162 -0.64 -35.75 10.75
C SER A 162 -0.66 -34.57 9.79
N ARG A 163 -1.85 -34.15 9.36
CA ARG A 163 -2.03 -32.95 8.53
C ARG A 163 -1.98 -31.71 9.41
N GLY A 164 -1.21 -30.72 8.98
CA GLY A 164 -1.17 -29.43 9.66
C GLY A 164 -2.46 -28.65 9.45
N GLN A 165 -2.79 -27.79 10.40
CA GLN A 165 -3.92 -26.88 10.32
C GLN A 165 -3.46 -25.49 10.74
N ASN A 166 -3.79 -24.48 9.93
CA ASN A 166 -3.48 -23.11 10.30
C ASN A 166 -4.23 -22.75 11.59
N GLY A 167 -3.55 -22.02 12.47
CA GLY A 167 -4.19 -21.36 13.60
C GLY A 167 -4.96 -20.14 13.12
N GLN A 168 -5.51 -19.41 14.08
CA GLN A 168 -6.21 -18.15 13.82
C GLN A 168 -5.83 -17.13 14.87
N GLU A 169 -5.64 -15.89 14.44
CA GLU A 169 -5.52 -14.72 15.31
C GLU A 169 -6.57 -13.67 14.92
N MET A 170 -7.01 -12.90 15.91
CA MET A 170 -7.66 -11.61 15.71
C MET A 170 -6.58 -10.54 15.65
N GLN A 171 -6.60 -9.75 14.58
CA GLN A 171 -5.77 -8.56 14.46
C GLN A 171 -6.66 -7.34 14.63
N THR A 172 -6.39 -6.51 15.62
CA THR A 172 -7.06 -5.21 15.81
C THR A 172 -6.18 -4.13 15.18
N TRP A 173 -6.75 -3.40 14.23
CA TRP A 173 -6.10 -2.32 13.50
C TRP A 173 -6.74 -1.00 13.88
N LYS A 174 -5.92 0.01 14.19
CA LYS A 174 -6.35 1.40 14.22
C LYS A 174 -6.22 1.94 12.79
N VAL A 175 -7.33 2.32 12.18
CA VAL A 175 -7.40 2.78 10.78
C VAL A 175 -7.74 4.26 10.76
N THR A 176 -6.92 5.06 10.09
CA THR A 176 -7.11 6.51 9.97
C THR A 176 -7.57 6.85 8.56
N TYR A 177 -8.59 7.69 8.49
CA TYR A 177 -9.25 8.12 7.27
C TYR A 177 -9.11 9.63 7.11
N HIS A 178 -8.77 10.07 5.91
CA HIS A 178 -8.86 11.48 5.49
C HIS A 178 -9.96 11.60 4.43
N ASP A 179 -10.96 12.45 4.65
CA ASP A 179 -12.11 12.65 3.75
C ASP A 179 -12.82 11.33 3.34
N GLY A 180 -12.85 10.38 4.28
CA GLY A 180 -13.42 9.04 4.12
C GLY A 180 -12.53 8.02 3.40
N GLN A 181 -11.30 8.38 3.04
CA GLN A 181 -10.34 7.47 2.40
C GLN A 181 -9.31 6.99 3.41
N GLU A 182 -9.09 5.66 3.48
CA GLU A 182 -8.06 5.08 4.35
C GLU A 182 -6.68 5.57 3.92
N VAL A 183 -5.99 6.29 4.80
CA VAL A 183 -4.63 6.82 4.55
C VAL A 183 -3.57 6.00 5.28
N SER A 184 -3.92 5.39 6.40
CA SER A 184 -3.00 4.54 7.16
C SER A 184 -3.76 3.54 8.01
N ARG A 185 -3.06 2.45 8.33
CA ARG A 185 -3.50 1.50 9.35
C ARG A 185 -2.33 1.01 10.18
N GLU A 186 -2.56 0.91 11.48
CA GLU A 186 -1.56 0.46 12.46
C GLU A 186 -2.10 -0.76 13.21
N LEU A 187 -1.31 -1.82 13.28
CA LEU A 187 -1.66 -3.01 14.04
C LEU A 187 -1.44 -2.75 15.52
N VAL A 188 -2.53 -2.60 16.28
CA VAL A 188 -2.46 -2.28 17.71
C VAL A 188 -2.46 -3.53 18.59
N GLU A 189 -3.06 -4.62 18.14
CA GLU A 189 -3.16 -5.84 18.92
C GLU A 189 -3.21 -7.08 18.03
N ARG A 190 -2.56 -8.16 18.47
CA ARG A 190 -2.81 -9.51 17.98
C ARG A 190 -3.25 -10.38 19.14
N LYS A 191 -4.41 -11.02 18.98
CA LYS A 191 -4.93 -11.98 19.94
C LYS A 191 -5.10 -13.34 19.28
N GLN A 192 -4.35 -14.31 19.76
CA GLN A 192 -4.47 -15.67 19.26
C GLN A 192 -5.82 -16.29 19.66
N ILE A 193 -6.56 -16.79 18.67
CA ILE A 193 -7.87 -17.44 18.85
C ILE A 193 -7.70 -18.96 18.83
N ALA A 194 -6.88 -19.48 17.93
CA ALA A 194 -6.61 -20.90 17.79
C ALA A 194 -5.12 -21.15 17.50
N ASN A 195 -4.52 -22.13 18.18
CA ASN A 195 -3.16 -22.59 17.91
C ASN A 195 -3.08 -23.26 16.53
N PRO A 196 -2.03 -23.00 15.73
CA PRO A 196 -1.75 -23.84 14.57
C PRO A 196 -1.39 -25.26 15.04
N VAL A 197 -1.85 -26.26 14.29
CA VAL A 197 -1.49 -27.66 14.49
C VAL A 197 -0.37 -28.00 13.51
N GLU A 198 0.77 -28.47 14.02
CA GLU A 198 1.90 -28.83 13.17
C GLU A 198 1.57 -29.98 12.21
N GLN A 199 2.09 -29.91 10.99
CA GLN A 199 2.10 -31.04 10.07
C GLN A 199 3.25 -31.97 10.45
N VAL A 200 2.97 -33.25 10.66
CA VAL A 200 4.00 -34.26 10.94
C VAL A 200 4.25 -35.09 9.68
N LEU A 201 5.46 -34.98 9.14
CA LEU A 201 5.91 -35.71 7.96
C LEU A 201 7.03 -36.66 8.36
N GLN A 202 6.82 -37.97 8.20
CA GLN A 202 7.93 -38.92 8.27
C GLN A 202 8.70 -38.90 6.96
N VAL A 203 10.02 -38.70 7.05
CA VAL A 203 10.92 -38.68 5.90
C VAL A 203 11.76 -39.94 5.90
N GLY A 204 11.81 -40.63 4.76
CA GLY A 204 12.55 -41.88 4.65
C GLY A 204 14.05 -41.69 4.78
N THR A 205 14.67 -42.55 5.59
CA THR A 205 16.13 -42.65 5.71
C THR A 205 16.65 -44.05 5.38
N GLY A 206 15.77 -45.02 5.10
CA GLY A 206 16.15 -46.36 4.69
C GLY A 206 16.85 -46.35 3.33
N GLN A 207 18.06 -46.91 3.25
CA GLN A 207 18.87 -46.95 2.04
C GLN A 207 19.04 -48.37 1.47
N GLN A 208 18.33 -49.35 2.06
CA GLN A 208 18.38 -50.74 1.66
C GLN A 208 16.98 -51.32 1.56
N VAL A 209 16.76 -52.16 0.55
CA VAL A 209 15.53 -52.97 0.40
C VAL A 209 15.88 -54.38 -0.05
N SER A 210 15.18 -55.37 0.50
CA SER A 210 15.32 -56.77 0.06
C SER A 210 14.33 -57.07 -1.07
N ARG A 211 14.82 -57.53 -2.23
CA ARG A 211 14.00 -57.92 -3.38
C ARG A 211 14.56 -59.19 -4.02
N GLY A 212 13.75 -60.25 -4.07
CA GLY A 212 14.16 -61.53 -4.65
C GLY A 212 15.37 -62.17 -3.95
N GLY A 213 15.49 -62.00 -2.63
CA GLY A 213 16.61 -62.52 -1.82
C GLY A 213 17.87 -61.65 -1.82
N ASN A 214 17.93 -60.59 -2.63
CA ASN A 214 19.06 -59.67 -2.69
C ASN A 214 18.80 -58.39 -1.90
N ASN A 215 19.80 -57.91 -1.17
CA ASN A 215 19.77 -56.58 -0.56
C ASN A 215 20.28 -55.54 -1.55
N ILE A 216 19.38 -54.64 -1.95
CA ILE A 216 19.65 -53.57 -2.90
C ILE A 216 19.91 -52.29 -2.12
N ARG A 217 21.14 -51.76 -2.25
CA ARG A 217 21.52 -50.44 -1.73
C ARG A 217 21.18 -49.37 -2.76
N PHE A 218 20.60 -48.26 -2.29
CA PHE A 218 20.17 -47.16 -3.15
C PHE A 218 20.35 -45.81 -2.47
N ARG A 219 20.59 -44.76 -3.27
CA ARG A 219 20.71 -43.38 -2.79
C ARG A 219 19.36 -42.68 -2.65
N GLU A 220 18.39 -43.05 -3.47
CA GLU A 220 17.07 -42.42 -3.49
C GLU A 220 16.02 -43.36 -4.07
N ALA A 221 14.83 -43.38 -3.49
CA ALA A 221 13.64 -44.04 -4.01
C ALA A 221 12.61 -42.99 -4.45
N LYS A 222 11.90 -43.30 -5.54
CA LYS A 222 10.84 -42.44 -6.09
C LYS A 222 9.62 -43.27 -6.44
N GLU A 223 8.43 -42.68 -6.28
CA GLU A 223 7.21 -43.22 -6.87
C GLU A 223 6.99 -42.56 -8.23
N VAL A 224 6.88 -43.39 -9.27
CA VAL A 224 6.76 -42.93 -10.66
C VAL A 224 5.62 -43.63 -11.36
N THR A 225 5.11 -43.01 -12.42
CA THR A 225 4.25 -43.69 -13.39
C THR A 225 5.12 -44.39 -14.41
N ALA A 226 5.04 -45.71 -14.51
CA ALA A 226 5.71 -46.50 -15.53
C ALA A 226 4.74 -46.91 -16.65
N THR A 227 5.15 -46.70 -17.89
CA THR A 227 4.60 -47.34 -19.09
C THR A 227 5.62 -48.33 -19.64
N ALA A 228 5.26 -49.06 -20.70
CA ALA A 228 6.21 -49.86 -21.44
C ALA A 228 6.13 -49.57 -22.94
N TYR A 229 7.27 -49.72 -23.60
CA TYR A 229 7.42 -49.67 -25.05
C TYR A 229 8.20 -50.89 -25.53
N THR A 230 8.08 -51.18 -26.82
CA THR A 230 8.76 -52.29 -27.49
C THR A 230 9.40 -51.77 -28.78
N TYR A 231 10.34 -52.55 -29.33
CA TYR A 231 11.05 -52.19 -30.55
C TYR A 231 10.10 -52.24 -31.75
N THR A 232 9.83 -51.08 -32.37
CA THR A 232 8.92 -50.96 -33.53
C THR A 232 9.63 -51.07 -34.89
N GLY A 233 10.92 -51.39 -34.92
CA GLY A 233 11.71 -51.53 -36.15
C GLY A 233 12.82 -50.49 -36.36
N ASN A 234 12.94 -49.47 -35.49
CA ASN A 234 13.96 -48.42 -35.58
C ASN A 234 14.95 -48.47 -34.40
N ASN A 235 16.27 -48.35 -34.66
CA ASN A 235 17.33 -48.28 -33.64
C ASN A 235 17.13 -47.07 -32.68
N THR A 236 17.71 -47.12 -31.47
CA THR A 236 17.72 -45.93 -30.57
C THR A 236 18.49 -44.76 -31.19
N ALA A 237 18.28 -43.54 -30.67
CA ALA A 237 18.96 -42.32 -31.13
C ALA A 237 20.51 -42.40 -31.13
N ASN A 238 21.09 -43.37 -30.42
CA ASN A 238 22.53 -43.63 -30.36
C ASN A 238 22.99 -44.84 -31.23
N GLY A 239 22.10 -45.41 -32.05
CA GLY A 239 22.41 -46.50 -32.98
C GLY A 239 22.36 -47.92 -32.40
N THR A 240 22.13 -48.07 -31.09
CA THR A 240 22.04 -49.38 -30.43
C THR A 240 20.60 -49.91 -30.45
N LYS A 241 20.41 -51.23 -30.57
CA LYS A 241 19.09 -51.83 -30.34
C LYS A 241 18.73 -51.68 -28.86
N PRO A 242 17.59 -51.06 -28.52
CA PRO A 242 17.12 -51.06 -27.14
C PRO A 242 16.86 -52.51 -26.76
N GLY A 243 17.36 -52.90 -25.59
CA GLY A 243 17.18 -54.22 -25.01
C GLY A 243 16.64 -54.10 -23.61
N TYR A 244 16.23 -55.23 -23.03
CA TYR A 244 15.81 -55.28 -21.64
C TYR A 244 16.76 -54.51 -20.71
N GLY A 245 16.19 -53.67 -19.83
CA GLY A 245 16.94 -52.76 -18.96
C GLY A 245 17.13 -51.35 -19.53
N THR A 246 16.70 -51.06 -20.75
CA THR A 246 16.70 -49.69 -21.31
C THR A 246 15.49 -48.92 -20.80
N ILE A 247 15.72 -47.86 -20.02
CA ILE A 247 14.65 -47.04 -19.42
C ILE A 247 14.64 -45.65 -20.05
N ALA A 248 13.49 -45.26 -20.60
CA ALA A 248 13.27 -43.89 -21.02
C ALA A 248 12.83 -43.04 -19.82
N VAL A 249 13.48 -41.90 -19.60
CA VAL A 249 13.25 -41.04 -18.44
C VAL A 249 13.19 -39.56 -18.84
N ASP A 250 12.79 -38.70 -17.89
CA ASP A 250 13.08 -37.27 -17.95
C ASP A 250 14.47 -37.00 -17.34
N PRO A 251 15.49 -36.60 -18.12
CA PRO A 251 16.84 -36.35 -17.61
C PRO A 251 16.93 -35.24 -16.56
N GLY A 252 15.95 -34.33 -16.50
CA GLY A 252 15.86 -33.31 -15.45
C GLY A 252 15.45 -33.87 -14.08
N VAL A 253 14.87 -35.08 -14.05
CA VAL A 253 14.45 -35.77 -12.82
C VAL A 253 15.33 -36.97 -12.51
N ILE A 254 15.70 -37.74 -13.53
CA ILE A 254 16.57 -38.91 -13.43
C ILE A 254 17.66 -38.77 -14.50
N PRO A 255 18.90 -38.40 -14.12
CA PRO A 255 19.98 -38.22 -15.08
C PRO A 255 20.29 -39.50 -15.88
N TYR A 256 20.74 -39.35 -17.11
CA TYR A 256 21.23 -40.48 -17.92
C TYR A 256 22.35 -41.25 -17.22
N GLY A 257 22.44 -42.55 -17.52
CA GLY A 257 23.36 -43.46 -16.87
C GLY A 257 22.96 -43.89 -15.46
N THR A 258 21.91 -43.29 -14.87
CA THR A 258 21.41 -43.72 -13.56
C THR A 258 20.94 -45.17 -13.63
N LYS A 259 21.59 -46.03 -12.85
CA LYS A 259 21.15 -47.41 -12.62
C LYS A 259 20.01 -47.41 -11.61
N MET A 260 19.01 -48.24 -11.83
CA MET A 260 17.86 -48.33 -10.96
C MET A 260 17.32 -49.75 -10.87
N TYR A 261 16.68 -50.05 -9.75
CA TYR A 261 15.77 -51.20 -9.62
C TYR A 261 14.32 -50.70 -9.65
N ILE A 262 13.50 -51.31 -10.50
CA ILE A 262 12.09 -50.94 -10.73
C ILE A 262 11.22 -52.09 -10.24
N GLU A 263 10.32 -51.84 -9.27
CA GLU A 263 9.44 -52.88 -8.77
C GLU A 263 8.56 -53.49 -9.87
N GLY A 264 8.54 -54.82 -9.94
CA GLY A 264 7.80 -55.58 -10.95
C GLY A 264 8.50 -55.70 -12.32
N TYR A 265 9.54 -54.89 -12.58
CA TYR A 265 10.36 -55.00 -13.80
C TYR A 265 11.72 -55.64 -13.44
N GLY A 266 12.52 -55.01 -12.59
CA GLY A 266 13.87 -55.44 -12.26
C GLY A 266 14.89 -54.33 -12.48
N TYR A 267 16.12 -54.69 -12.82
CA TYR A 267 17.20 -53.74 -13.06
C TYR A 267 17.06 -53.04 -14.41
N GLY A 268 17.37 -51.74 -14.43
CA GLY A 268 17.42 -50.93 -15.64
C GLY A 268 18.38 -49.75 -15.51
N THR A 269 18.68 -49.11 -16.63
CA THR A 269 19.53 -47.94 -16.74
C THR A 269 18.81 -46.86 -17.54
N ALA A 270 18.86 -45.61 -17.06
CA ALA A 270 18.35 -44.44 -17.78
C ALA A 270 19.20 -44.19 -19.04
N LEU A 271 18.73 -44.64 -20.20
CA LEU A 271 19.49 -44.59 -21.46
C LEU A 271 18.72 -43.92 -22.61
N ASP A 272 17.44 -43.60 -22.40
CA ASP A 272 16.59 -43.05 -23.44
C ASP A 272 15.71 -41.91 -22.92
N LYS A 273 15.17 -41.10 -23.85
CA LYS A 273 14.17 -40.06 -23.57
C LYS A 273 13.09 -40.07 -24.62
N GLY A 274 11.89 -40.42 -24.21
CA GLY A 274 10.68 -40.22 -24.99
C GLY A 274 10.14 -38.79 -24.84
N SER A 275 9.58 -38.22 -25.91
CA SER A 275 8.96 -36.89 -25.89
C SER A 275 7.79 -36.78 -24.89
N ALA A 276 7.12 -37.90 -24.61
CA ALA A 276 6.00 -38.04 -23.68
C ALA A 276 6.40 -38.49 -22.26
N ILE A 277 7.70 -38.59 -21.96
CA ILE A 277 8.25 -38.97 -20.66
C ILE A 277 8.81 -37.71 -19.99
N ARG A 278 8.01 -37.13 -19.07
CA ARG A 278 8.32 -35.88 -18.36
C ARG A 278 7.96 -36.02 -16.88
N GLY A 279 8.75 -35.41 -16.01
CA GLY A 279 8.56 -35.47 -14.56
C GLY A 279 8.78 -36.88 -13.98
N ASN A 280 7.95 -37.26 -13.00
CA ASN A 280 7.97 -38.59 -12.37
C ASN A 280 7.29 -39.66 -13.23
N LYS A 281 7.68 -39.76 -14.51
CA LYS A 281 7.23 -40.79 -15.45
C LYS A 281 8.44 -41.48 -16.06
N ILE A 282 8.33 -42.79 -16.26
CA ILE A 282 9.34 -43.61 -16.96
C ILE A 282 8.67 -44.50 -18.00
N ASP A 283 9.44 -44.95 -18.99
CA ASP A 283 9.03 -45.99 -19.94
C ASP A 283 10.04 -47.14 -19.90
N VAL A 284 9.56 -48.36 -19.68
CA VAL A 284 10.41 -49.55 -19.61
C VAL A 284 10.41 -50.27 -20.95
N PHE A 285 11.57 -50.70 -21.43
CA PHE A 285 11.63 -51.49 -22.66
C PHE A 285 11.23 -52.95 -22.40
N LEU A 286 10.39 -53.51 -23.28
CA LEU A 286 10.03 -54.92 -23.32
C LEU A 286 10.19 -55.50 -24.73
N GLU A 287 10.60 -56.76 -24.80
CA GLU A 287 10.96 -57.45 -26.04
C GLU A 287 9.75 -57.70 -26.97
N SER A 288 8.53 -57.81 -26.44
CA SER A 288 7.33 -58.06 -27.23
C SER A 288 6.22 -57.04 -26.97
N GLU A 289 5.43 -56.76 -28.00
CA GLU A 289 4.25 -55.91 -27.89
C GLU A 289 3.22 -56.51 -26.92
N LYS A 290 3.11 -57.84 -26.88
CA LYS A 290 2.23 -58.55 -25.94
C LYS A 290 2.62 -58.25 -24.49
N ASP A 291 3.91 -58.26 -24.17
CA ASP A 291 4.40 -57.97 -22.83
C ASP A 291 4.24 -56.47 -22.48
N ALA A 292 4.50 -55.58 -23.43
CA ALA A 292 4.26 -54.14 -23.26
C ALA A 292 2.79 -53.82 -22.97
N ARG A 293 1.86 -54.44 -23.72
CA ARG A 293 0.42 -54.30 -23.47
C ARG A 293 0.01 -54.89 -22.12
N SER A 294 0.61 -56.02 -21.74
CA SER A 294 0.35 -56.67 -20.43
C SER A 294 0.92 -55.86 -19.27
N TRP A 295 2.04 -55.17 -19.47
CA TRP A 295 2.59 -54.22 -18.52
C TRP A 295 1.65 -53.02 -18.33
N GLY A 296 1.20 -52.42 -19.42
CA GLY A 296 0.29 -51.29 -19.40
C GLY A 296 0.84 -50.08 -18.64
N ARG A 297 -0.04 -49.23 -18.11
CA ARG A 297 0.34 -48.06 -17.30
C ARG A 297 0.10 -48.32 -15.83
N ARG A 298 1.13 -48.16 -15.00
CA ARG A 298 1.04 -48.43 -13.55
C ARG A 298 1.90 -47.48 -12.73
N LYS A 299 1.57 -47.32 -11.45
CA LYS A 299 2.47 -46.67 -10.49
C LYS A 299 3.43 -47.72 -9.94
N VAL A 300 4.71 -47.43 -9.94
CA VAL A 300 5.76 -48.29 -9.40
C VAL A 300 6.71 -47.48 -8.55
N LYS A 301 7.38 -48.16 -7.62
CA LYS A 301 8.51 -47.60 -6.90
C LYS A 301 9.79 -47.96 -7.63
N ILE A 302 10.67 -46.98 -7.77
CA ILE A 302 12.03 -47.17 -8.28
C ILE A 302 13.03 -46.83 -7.19
N TYR A 303 14.18 -47.50 -7.25
CA TYR A 303 15.32 -47.31 -6.37
C TYR A 303 16.52 -46.96 -7.22
N LEU A 304 16.98 -45.70 -7.15
CA LEU A 304 18.16 -45.22 -7.84
C LEU A 304 19.39 -45.70 -7.09
N LEU A 305 20.21 -46.50 -7.77
CA LEU A 305 21.37 -47.16 -7.18
C LEU A 305 22.55 -46.18 -7.06
N ASP A 306 23.49 -46.55 -6.19
CA ASP A 306 24.81 -45.91 -6.10
C ASP A 306 25.67 -46.24 -7.33
#